data_AF-D7L4H0-F1
#
_entry.id   AF-D7L4H0-F1
#
_cell.length_a   1.000
_cell.length_b   1.000
_cell.length_c   1.000
_cell.angle_alpha   90.00
_cell.angle_beta   90.00
_cell.angle_gamma   90.00
#
_symmetry.space_group_name_H-M   'P 1'
#
loop_
_entity.id
_entity.type
_entity.pdbx_description
1 polymer ?
#
loop_
_entity_poly.entity_id
_entity_poly.type
_entity_poly.pdbx_seq_one_letter_code
_entity_poly.pdbx_strand_id
1 'polypeptide(L)' 'MACISDCQELVLLSNTGGHAIELDSILADFLFRSMFLSMFAYVVPRSANYGADALAKANMLSCIPSSISGV' A
#
# COMPACT_ATOMS: atom_id res chain seq x y z
N MET A 1 -4.08 3.06 15.91
CA MET A 1 -4.75 2.58 14.67
C MET A 1 -3.95 1.42 14.09
N ALA A 2 -4.59 0.49 13.36
CA ALA A 2 -3.91 -0.67 12.79
C ALA A 2 -4.00 -0.64 11.26
N CYS A 3 -2.86 -0.70 10.58
CA CYS A 3 -2.79 -1.01 9.16
C CYS A 3 -2.63 -2.52 9.01
N ILE A 4 -3.32 -3.09 8.04
CA ILE A 4 -3.30 -4.52 7.78
C ILE A 4 -2.89 -4.71 6.32
N SER A 5 -1.91 -5.57 6.07
CA SER A 5 -1.45 -5.88 4.72
C SER A 5 -1.03 -7.35 4.64
N ASP A 6 -1.19 -7.98 3.49
CA ASP A 6 -0.57 -9.27 3.19
C ASP A 6 0.88 -9.15 2.70
N CYS A 7 1.39 -7.93 2.49
CA CYS A 7 2.77 -7.67 2.11
C CYS A 7 3.68 -7.55 3.34
N GLN A 8 4.45 -8.61 3.61
CA GLN A 8 5.33 -8.68 4.78
C GLN A 8 6.44 -7.61 4.77
N GLU A 9 7.03 -7.34 3.60
CA GLU A 9 8.11 -6.36 3.47
C GLU A 9 7.63 -4.94 3.78
N LEU A 10 6.44 -4.58 3.28
CA LEU A 10 5.83 -3.27 3.53
C LEU A 10 5.51 -3.08 5.01
N VAL A 11 4.98 -4.11 5.67
CA VAL A 11 4.71 -4.08 7.12
C VAL A 11 6.00 -3.95 7.92
N LEU A 12 7.05 -4.69 7.52
CA LEU A 12 8.35 -4.63 8.18
C LEU A 12 8.96 -3.22 8.06
N LEU A 13 9.03 -2.67 6.85
CA LEU A 13 9.52 -1.30 6.59
C LEU A 13 8.74 -0.27 7.41
N SER A 14 7.41 -0.38 7.42
CA SER A 14 6.53 0.55 8.16
C SER A 14 6.77 0.51 9.68
N ASN A 15 7.09 -0.66 10.24
CA ASN A 15 7.29 -0.84 11.68
C ASN A 15 8.71 -0.50 12.14
N THR A 16 9.73 -0.80 11.33
CA THR A 16 11.14 -0.58 11.69
C THR A 16 11.65 0.81 11.32
N GLY A 17 10.92 1.57 10.50
CA GLY A 17 11.43 2.81 9.92
C GLY A 17 12.56 2.55 8.93
N GLY A 18 12.59 1.36 8.32
CA GLY A 18 13.58 1.00 7.30
C GLY A 18 13.43 1.87 6.04
N HIS A 19 14.56 2.13 5.38
CA HIS A 19 14.60 2.93 4.16
C HIS A 19 14.53 2.05 2.91
N ALA A 20 13.67 2.44 1.98
CA ALA A 20 13.65 1.92 0.63
C ALA A 20 13.50 3.13 -0.30
N ILE A 21 14.57 3.50 -1.00
CA ILE A 21 14.69 4.79 -1.71
C ILE A 21 13.48 5.09 -2.61
N GLU A 22 12.97 4.08 -3.32
CA GLU A 22 11.80 4.21 -4.20
C GLU A 22 10.48 4.40 -3.43
N LEU A 23 10.43 3.96 -2.19
CA LEU A 23 9.27 4.01 -1.31
C LEU A 23 9.39 5.09 -0.23
N ASP A 24 10.52 5.78 -0.07
CA ASP A 24 10.75 6.72 1.02
C ASP A 24 9.75 7.89 1.01
N SER A 25 9.38 8.39 -0.18
CA SER A 25 8.34 9.44 -0.31
C SER A 25 6.94 8.90 0.01
N ILE A 26 6.61 7.71 -0.48
CA ILE A 26 5.33 7.04 -0.22
C ILE A 26 5.19 6.69 1.26
N LEU A 27 6.26 6.20 1.87
CA LEU A 27 6.35 5.89 3.28
C LEU A 27 6.30 7.17 4.10
N ALA A 28 6.93 8.28 3.70
CA ALA A 28 6.79 9.56 4.39
C ALA A 28 5.33 10.05 4.40
N ASP A 29 4.61 9.91 3.28
CA ASP A 29 3.19 10.26 3.17
C ASP A 29 2.30 9.30 3.97
N PHE A 30 2.55 8.00 3.87
CA PHE A 30 1.83 6.94 4.59
C PHE A 30 2.08 7.00 6.11
N LEU A 31 3.31 7.35 6.49
CA LEU A 31 3.77 7.58 7.84
C LEU A 31 3.60 9.05 8.23
N PHE A 32 2.55 9.75 7.78
CA PHE A 32 1.94 10.89 8.49
C PHE A 32 1.38 10.46 9.87
N ARG A 33 2.21 9.73 10.62
CA ARG A 33 2.18 9.40 12.04
C ARG A 33 1.92 10.61 12.91
N SER A 34 2.13 11.83 12.41
CA SER A 34 1.77 13.06 13.12
C SER A 34 0.26 13.18 13.39
N MET A 35 -0.61 12.58 12.56
CA MET A 35 -2.06 12.59 12.81
C MET A 35 -2.51 11.48 13.77
N PHE A 36 -1.71 10.43 13.96
CA PHE A 36 -2.07 9.28 14.79
C PHE A 36 -1.00 9.00 15.85
N LEU A 37 -1.35 9.24 17.12
CA LEU A 37 -0.49 9.00 18.30
C LEU A 37 0.18 7.61 18.32
N SER A 38 -0.43 6.62 17.68
CA SER A 38 0.21 5.33 17.36
C SER A 38 -0.44 4.66 16.16
N MET A 39 0.39 4.16 15.24
CA MET A 39 -0.02 3.34 14.11
C MET A 39 0.88 2.11 14.03
N PHE A 40 0.28 0.94 14.00
CA PHE A 40 0.97 -0.35 13.89
C PHE A 40 0.55 -1.04 12.60
N ALA A 41 1.51 -1.60 11.86
CA ALA A 41 1.22 -2.41 10.68
C ALA A 41 1.29 -3.90 11.04
N TYR A 42 0.33 -4.69 10.55
CA TYR A 42 0.22 -6.12 10.81
C TYR A 42 0.15 -6.91 9.51
N VAL A 43 0.82 -8.06 9.50
CA VAL A 43 0.73 -9.01 8.39
C VAL A 43 -0.49 -9.90 8.58
N VAL A 44 -1.26 -10.10 7.51
CA VAL A 44 -2.36 -11.09 7.45
C VAL A 44 -2.22 -12.00 6.23
N PRO A 45 -2.82 -13.20 6.24
CA PRO A 45 -2.90 -14.03 5.06
C PRO A 45 -3.62 -13.31 3.91
N ARG A 46 -3.20 -13.54 2.66
CA ARG A 46 -3.81 -12.93 1.48
C ARG A 46 -5.32 -13.20 1.36
N SER A 47 -5.80 -14.35 1.82
CA SER A 47 -7.23 -14.67 1.89
C SER A 47 -8.02 -13.71 2.80
N ALA A 48 -7.39 -13.20 3.86
CA ALA A 48 -7.99 -12.23 4.78
C ALA A 48 -7.94 -10.80 4.24
N ASN A 49 -7.08 -10.51 3.24
CA ASN A 49 -6.99 -9.21 2.56
C ASN A 49 -7.70 -9.19 1.18
N TYR A 50 -8.60 -10.16 0.93
CA TYR A 50 -9.25 -10.34 -0.36
C TYR A 50 -10.02 -9.10 -0.83
N GLY A 51 -10.67 -8.37 0.07
CA GLY A 51 -11.43 -7.17 -0.28
C GLY A 51 -10.55 -6.06 -0.90
N ALA A 52 -9.35 -5.86 -0.36
CA ALA A 52 -8.39 -4.89 -0.90
C ALA A 52 -7.83 -5.36 -2.25
N ASP A 53 -7.51 -6.65 -2.39
CA ASP A 53 -7.03 -7.26 -3.64
C ASP A 53 -8.09 -7.15 -4.75
N ALA A 54 -9.36 -7.43 -4.44
CA ALA A 54 -10.47 -7.30 -5.39
C ALA A 54 -10.67 -5.86 -5.84
N LEU A 55 -10.60 -4.89 -4.92
CA LEU A 55 -10.75 -3.47 -5.25
C LEU A 55 -9.60 -2.98 -6.14
N ALA A 56 -8.36 -3.35 -5.84
CA ALA A 56 -7.20 -3.01 -6.65
C ALA A 56 -7.32 -3.56 -8.08
N LYS A 57 -7.74 -4.82 -8.21
CA LYS A 57 -7.97 -5.48 -9.51
C LYS A 57 -9.10 -4.84 -10.30
N ALA A 58 -10.21 -4.51 -9.64
CA ALA A 58 -11.34 -3.83 -10.29
C ALA A 58 -10.91 -2.48 -10.88
N ASN A 59 -10.07 -1.73 -10.15
CA ASN A 59 -9.57 -0.45 -10.62
C ASN A 59 -8.63 -0.59 -11.84
N MET A 60 -7.74 -1.60 -11.84
CA MET A 60 -6.87 -1.87 -13.00
C MET A 60 -7.66 -2.18 -14.28
N LEU A 61 -8.81 -2.85 -14.16
CA LEU A 61 -9.68 -3.15 -15.30
C LEU A 61 -10.46 -1.93 -15.82
N SER A 62 -10.66 -0.92 -14.98
CA SER A 62 -11.30 0.35 -15.37
C SER A 62 -10.34 1.34 -16.03
N CYS A 63 -9.02 1.16 -15.87
CA CYS A 63 -8.01 1.92 -16.57
C CYS A 63 -7.90 1.45 -18.02
N ILE A 64 -8.74 2.00 -18.90
CA ILE A 64 -8.50 1.93 -20.34
C ILE A 64 -7.15 2.61 -20.59
N PRO A 65 -6.12 1.90 -21.10
CA PRO A 65 -4.93 2.59 -21.57
C PRO A 65 -5.44 3.53 -22.65
N SER A 66 -5.18 4.83 -22.52
CA SER A 66 -5.37 5.76 -23.62
C SER A 66 -4.39 5.35 -24.71
N SER A 67 -4.80 4.40 -25.55
CA SER A 67 -4.10 3.99 -26.75
C SER A 67 -3.83 5.26 -27.52
N ILE A 68 -2.56 5.64 -27.65
CA ILE A 68 -2.12 6.64 -28.59
C ILE A 68 -2.65 6.20 -29.96
N SER A 69 -3.74 6.82 -30.39
CA SER A 69 -4.12 6.87 -31.80
C SER A 69 -3.20 7.91 -32.42
N GLY A 70 -1.95 7.50 -32.65
CA GLY A 70 -1.01 8.24 -33.49
C GLY A 70 -1.49 8.15 -34.93
N VAL A 71 -1.70 9.33 -35.51
CA VAL A 71 -2.06 9.63 -36.91
C VAL A 71 -1.11 8.95 -37.89
#